data_AF-A0A2E5H2B7-F1
#
_entry.id   AF-A0A2E5H2B7-F1
#
_cell.length_a   1.000
_cell.length_b   1.000
_cell.length_c   1.000
_cell.angle_alpha   90.00
_cell.angle_beta   90.00
_cell.angle_gamma   90.00
#
_symmetry.space_group_name_H-M   'P 1'
#
loop_
_entity.id
_entity.type
_entity.pdbx_description
1 polymer ?
#
loop_
_entity_poly.entity_id
_entity_poly.type
_entity_poly.pdbx_seq_one_letter_code
_entity_poly.pdbx_strand_id
1 'polypeptide(L)'
;MANPHHMPVLTAETMGYLVPESGGVFIDCTVGAGGHARALMESGATQLLGFDRDPQALVHATEALAAWRDQVQLLHADFRDLASVLDDRGVATIDGAVADLGVSSMQLDGVERGFSFRRDEPLDMRMDQSTGATAADLIRDISEQDLADLIFKYGEERHSRRIARAIVDTRREMPVRTTGQLAAIVRRAMPKRGWQRI
;
A
#
# COMPACT_ATOMS: atom_id res chain seq x y z
N MET A 1 17.48 20.33 -11.17
CA MET A 1 16.49 20.96 -10.27
C MET A 1 15.72 19.82 -9.62
N ALA A 2 16.06 19.45 -8.40
CA ALA A 2 15.43 18.33 -7.69
C ALA A 2 14.53 18.89 -6.59
N ASN A 3 13.25 19.09 -6.94
CA ASN A 3 12.13 18.75 -6.08
C ASN A 3 10.84 18.79 -6.89
N PRO A 4 9.94 17.82 -6.68
CA PRO A 4 9.06 17.95 -5.55
C PRO A 4 9.14 16.72 -4.64
N HIS A 5 9.51 16.95 -3.38
CA HIS A 5 9.31 15.99 -2.31
C HIS A 5 7.83 15.69 -2.39
N HIS A 6 7.48 14.41 -2.59
CA HIS A 6 6.09 13.98 -2.64
C HIS A 6 5.38 14.58 -1.44
N MET A 7 4.51 15.55 -1.68
CA MET A 7 3.74 16.18 -0.62
C MET A 7 2.69 15.14 -0.18
N PRO A 8 2.70 14.74 1.10
CA PRO A 8 1.69 13.82 1.59
C PRO A 8 0.30 14.40 1.48
N VAL A 9 -0.68 13.51 1.31
CA VAL A 9 -2.09 13.89 1.18
C VAL A 9 -2.54 14.57 2.47
N LEU A 10 -3.21 15.72 2.35
CA LEU A 10 -3.79 16.45 3.49
C LEU A 10 -2.78 16.77 4.63
N THR A 11 -1.52 17.08 4.29
CA THR A 11 -0.47 17.33 5.29
C THR A 11 -0.87 18.41 6.30
N ALA A 12 -1.40 19.55 5.84
CA ALA A 12 -1.72 20.68 6.70
C ALA A 12 -2.88 20.34 7.67
N GLU A 13 -3.90 19.65 7.17
CA GLU A 13 -5.03 19.17 7.97
C GLU A 13 -4.55 18.16 9.02
N THR A 14 -3.74 17.19 8.62
CA THR A 14 -3.18 16.18 9.53
C THR A 14 -2.37 16.83 10.65
N MET A 15 -1.52 17.82 10.35
CA MET A 15 -0.77 18.54 11.41
C MET A 15 -1.71 19.33 12.31
N GLY A 16 -2.74 19.98 11.76
CA GLY A 16 -3.74 20.71 12.54
C GLY A 16 -4.55 19.85 13.51
N TYR A 17 -4.78 18.57 13.20
CA TYR A 17 -5.42 17.62 14.11
C TYR A 17 -4.47 17.02 15.14
N LEU A 18 -3.21 16.79 14.76
CA LEU A 18 -2.22 16.11 15.61
C LEU A 18 -1.45 17.06 16.54
N VAL A 19 -1.37 18.36 16.21
CA VAL A 19 -0.76 19.41 17.03
C VAL A 19 0.67 19.06 17.53
N PRO A 20 1.57 18.57 16.64
CA PRO A 20 2.91 18.12 17.02
C PRO A 20 3.81 19.24 17.58
N GLU A 21 3.46 20.51 17.40
CA GLU A 21 4.17 21.65 18.00
C GLU A 21 4.18 21.65 19.53
N SER A 22 3.28 20.86 20.15
CA SER A 22 3.27 20.64 21.61
C SER A 22 4.36 19.67 22.08
N GLY A 23 5.12 19.06 21.15
CA GLY A 23 6.01 17.95 21.44
C GLY A 23 5.27 16.63 21.62
N GLY A 24 6.00 15.56 21.99
CA GLY A 24 5.41 14.25 22.28
C GLY A 24 5.88 13.12 21.38
N VAL A 25 5.29 11.95 21.59
CA VAL A 25 5.53 10.67 20.90
C VAL A 25 4.44 10.45 19.86
N PHE A 26 4.83 10.40 18.60
CA PHE A 26 3.89 10.19 17.49
C PHE A 26 4.14 8.87 16.78
N ILE A 27 3.06 8.30 16.24
CA ILE A 27 3.10 7.09 15.43
C ILE A 27 2.74 7.44 13.99
N ASP A 28 3.55 7.00 13.03
CA ASP A 28 3.16 6.93 11.62
C ASP A 28 2.98 5.45 11.26
N CYS A 29 1.72 5.00 11.18
CA CYS A 29 1.37 3.60 10.94
C CYS A 29 1.69 3.12 9.50
N THR A 30 1.98 4.05 8.59
CA THR A 30 2.14 3.81 7.16
C THR A 30 3.22 4.75 6.63
N VAL A 31 4.42 4.68 7.21
CA VAL A 31 5.45 5.71 7.06
C VAL A 31 5.84 5.93 5.59
N GLY A 32 5.76 4.90 4.74
CA GLY A 32 5.99 5.04 3.31
C GLY A 32 7.37 5.64 3.04
N ALA A 33 7.44 6.70 2.23
CA ALA A 33 8.68 7.44 1.97
C ALA A 33 9.08 8.42 3.10
N GLY A 34 8.38 8.42 4.23
CA GLY A 34 8.63 9.31 5.37
C GLY A 34 7.99 10.69 5.26
N GLY A 35 7.02 10.90 4.38
CA GLY A 35 6.46 12.22 4.11
C GLY A 35 5.68 12.83 5.29
N HIS A 36 4.71 12.08 5.86
CA HIS A 36 3.98 12.54 7.05
C HIS A 36 4.87 12.55 8.29
N ALA A 37 5.69 11.51 8.49
CA ALA A 37 6.70 11.49 9.54
C ALA A 37 7.63 12.72 9.51
N ARG A 38 8.07 13.15 8.33
CA ARG A 38 8.89 14.36 8.19
C ARG A 38 8.12 15.60 8.63
N ALA A 39 6.87 15.75 8.18
CA ALA A 39 6.02 16.87 8.58
C ALA A 39 5.80 16.92 10.11
N LEU A 40 5.61 15.76 10.75
CA LEU A 40 5.51 15.67 12.21
C LEU A 40 6.79 16.16 12.90
N MET A 41 7.96 15.66 12.46
CA MET A 41 9.25 16.05 13.04
C MET A 41 9.61 17.52 12.79
N GLU A 42 9.29 18.05 11.60
CA GLU A 42 9.49 19.48 11.27
C GLU A 42 8.57 20.39 12.10
N SER A 43 7.38 19.91 12.47
CA SER A 43 6.39 20.69 13.20
C SER A 43 6.57 20.68 14.72
N GLY A 44 7.37 19.75 15.27
CA GLY A 44 7.76 19.77 16.68
C GLY A 44 7.67 18.44 17.44
N ALA A 45 7.31 17.34 16.78
CA ALA A 45 7.29 16.02 17.43
C ALA A 45 8.65 15.71 18.07
N THR A 46 8.63 15.19 19.30
CA THR A 46 9.89 14.90 20.03
C THR A 46 10.43 13.51 19.74
N GLN A 47 9.54 12.54 19.52
CA GLN A 47 9.84 11.18 19.12
C GLN A 47 8.83 10.69 18.09
N LEU A 48 9.27 9.84 17.18
CA LEU A 48 8.39 9.21 16.20
C LEU A 48 8.72 7.74 15.99
N LEU A 49 7.70 6.89 15.99
CA LEU A 49 7.81 5.50 15.55
C LEU A 49 7.07 5.35 14.21
N GLY A 50 7.82 5.06 13.15
CA GLY A 50 7.29 4.86 11.81
C GLY A 50 7.23 3.38 11.46
N PHE A 51 6.06 2.91 11.02
CA PHE A 51 5.79 1.52 10.66
C PHE A 51 5.61 1.41 9.14
N ASP A 52 6.26 0.44 8.53
CA ASP A 52 5.88 -0.04 7.21
C ASP A 52 6.11 -1.55 7.11
N ARG A 53 5.28 -2.22 6.33
CA ARG A 53 5.50 -3.62 5.96
C ARG A 53 6.40 -3.77 4.74
N ASP A 54 6.58 -2.71 3.95
CA ASP A 54 7.43 -2.69 2.77
C ASP A 54 8.88 -2.30 3.14
N PRO A 55 9.86 -3.22 3.04
CA PRO A 55 11.24 -2.91 3.36
C PRO A 55 11.84 -1.80 2.49
N GLN A 56 11.38 -1.64 1.25
CA GLN A 56 11.88 -0.57 0.37
C GLN A 56 11.41 0.81 0.84
N ALA A 57 10.17 0.89 1.34
CA ALA A 57 9.65 2.14 1.92
C ALA A 57 10.52 2.60 3.10
N LEU A 58 10.93 1.67 3.97
CA LEU A 58 11.79 1.99 5.12
C LEU A 58 13.18 2.49 4.72
N VAL A 59 13.75 2.02 3.60
CA VAL A 59 15.00 2.56 3.06
C VAL A 59 14.81 4.03 2.70
N HIS A 60 13.76 4.36 1.95
CA HIS A 60 13.46 5.75 1.57
C HIS A 60 13.13 6.63 2.78
N ALA A 61 12.35 6.13 3.74
CA ALA A 61 12.07 6.84 4.97
C ALA A 61 13.34 7.10 5.80
N THR A 62 14.27 6.15 5.85
CA THR A 62 15.56 6.31 6.54
C THR A 62 16.36 7.46 5.94
N GLU A 63 16.42 7.55 4.60
CA GLU A 63 17.08 8.65 3.90
C GLU A 63 16.36 9.99 4.14
N ALA A 64 15.03 10.00 4.03
CA ALA A 64 14.22 11.21 4.18
C ALA A 64 14.24 11.80 5.60
N LEU A 65 14.41 10.95 6.61
CA LEU A 65 14.35 11.30 8.03
C LEU A 65 15.73 11.35 8.70
N ALA A 66 16.82 11.30 7.92
CA ALA A 66 18.19 11.25 8.44
C ALA A 66 18.54 12.40 9.41
N ALA A 67 17.90 13.57 9.27
CA ALA A 67 18.08 14.71 10.17
C ALA A 67 17.57 14.44 11.60
N TRP A 68 16.65 13.49 11.77
CA TRP A 68 16.03 13.11 13.05
C TRP A 68 16.33 11.67 13.46
N ARG A 69 17.45 11.10 12.98
CA ARG A 69 17.82 9.68 13.24
C ARG A 69 17.84 9.28 14.73
N ASP A 70 18.07 10.25 15.63
CA ASP A 70 18.16 10.01 17.08
C ASP A 70 16.78 10.13 17.77
N GLN A 71 15.75 10.58 17.03
CA GLN A 71 14.37 10.79 17.50
C GLN A 71 13.36 9.88 16.78
N VAL A 72 13.71 9.37 15.59
CA VAL A 72 12.86 8.54 14.74
C VAL A 72 13.31 7.09 14.81
N GLN A 73 12.38 6.19 15.09
CA GLN A 73 12.57 4.75 14.94
C GLN A 73 11.70 4.22 13.80
N LEU A 74 12.31 3.58 12.81
CA LEU A 74 11.63 2.94 11.68
C LEU A 74 11.54 1.44 11.89
N LEU A 75 10.35 0.88 11.70
CA LEU A 75 10.00 -0.48 12.09
C LEU A 75 9.42 -1.24 10.89
N HIS A 76 10.07 -2.34 10.52
CA HIS A 76 9.50 -3.32 9.60
C HIS A 76 8.46 -4.16 10.33
N ALA A 77 7.22 -3.69 10.29
CA ALA A 77 6.10 -4.28 11.00
C ALA A 77 4.78 -3.88 10.33
N ASP A 78 3.76 -4.73 10.47
CA ASP A 78 2.41 -4.38 10.06
C ASP A 78 1.75 -3.52 11.16
N PHE A 79 1.01 -2.48 10.78
CA PHE A 79 0.33 -1.62 11.76
C PHE A 79 -0.71 -2.39 12.60
N ARG A 80 -1.15 -3.58 12.17
CA ARG A 80 -2.00 -4.48 12.98
C ARG A 80 -1.31 -4.94 14.25
N ASP A 81 0.02 -4.95 14.26
CA ASP A 81 0.85 -5.37 15.40
C ASP A 81 1.27 -4.17 16.27
N LEU A 82 0.75 -2.96 15.99
CA LEU A 82 1.13 -1.71 16.68
C LEU A 82 1.09 -1.85 18.20
N ALA A 83 -0.01 -2.36 18.77
CA ALA A 83 -0.16 -2.48 20.22
C ALA A 83 0.94 -3.33 20.86
N SER A 84 1.18 -4.54 20.32
CA SER A 84 2.26 -5.42 20.79
C SER A 84 3.64 -4.79 20.63
N VAL A 85 3.87 -4.08 19.52
CA VAL A 85 5.16 -3.43 19.24
C VAL A 85 5.43 -2.27 20.22
N LEU A 86 4.39 -1.53 20.62
CA LEU A 86 4.49 -0.47 21.63
C LEU A 86 4.73 -1.05 23.04
N ASP A 87 4.02 -2.12 23.40
CA ASP A 87 4.20 -2.82 24.67
C ASP A 87 5.63 -3.34 24.83
N ASP A 88 6.16 -4.02 23.80
CA ASP A 88 7.54 -4.54 23.79
C ASP A 88 8.60 -3.44 23.93
N ARG A 89 8.27 -2.21 23.54
CA ARG A 89 9.14 -1.03 23.64
C ARG A 89 8.91 -0.21 24.90
N GLY A 90 7.95 -0.60 25.74
CA GLY A 90 7.59 0.12 26.95
C GLY A 90 6.97 1.50 26.67
N VAL A 91 6.35 1.69 25.51
CA VAL A 91 5.65 2.94 25.15
C VAL A 91 4.22 2.86 25.69
N ALA A 92 4.01 3.44 26.87
CA ALA A 92 2.71 3.39 27.55
C ALA A 92 1.67 4.37 26.98
N THR A 93 2.12 5.50 26.43
CA THR A 93 1.25 6.57 25.92
C THR A 93 1.83 7.19 24.66
N ILE A 94 0.95 7.60 23.75
CA ILE A 94 1.29 8.35 22.54
C ILE A 94 0.46 9.64 22.50
N ASP A 95 1.00 10.66 21.86
CA ASP A 95 0.36 11.97 21.72
C ASP A 95 -0.44 12.07 20.41
N GLY A 96 -0.12 11.23 19.43
CA GLY A 96 -0.89 11.13 18.19
C GLY A 96 -0.47 9.98 17.28
N ALA A 97 -1.35 9.59 16.38
CA ALA A 97 -1.08 8.60 15.36
C ALA A 97 -1.70 9.01 14.01
N VAL A 98 -0.99 8.71 12.92
CA VAL A 98 -1.48 8.87 11.54
C VAL A 98 -1.43 7.53 10.81
N ALA A 99 -2.41 7.28 9.95
CA ALA A 99 -2.43 6.18 9.00
C ALA A 99 -2.95 6.68 7.65
N ASP A 100 -2.06 6.83 6.68
CA ASP A 100 -2.37 7.14 5.29
C ASP A 100 -2.58 5.83 4.52
N LEU A 101 -3.84 5.38 4.47
CA LEU A 101 -4.20 4.09 3.90
C LEU A 101 -4.18 4.14 2.38
N GLY A 102 -3.34 3.31 1.78
CA GLY A 102 -3.27 3.19 0.33
C GLY A 102 -2.03 2.43 -0.13
N VAL A 103 -1.77 2.53 -1.43
CA VAL A 103 -0.49 2.14 -2.03
C VAL A 103 0.34 3.39 -2.26
N SER A 104 1.65 3.30 -2.03
CA SER A 104 2.56 4.42 -2.27
C SER A 104 2.86 4.59 -3.77
N SER A 105 3.27 5.78 -4.17
CA SER A 105 3.79 6.03 -5.53
C SER A 105 4.96 5.11 -5.87
N MET A 106 5.83 4.82 -4.88
CA MET A 106 6.95 3.88 -5.03
C MET A 106 6.49 2.46 -5.35
N GLN A 107 5.34 2.04 -4.81
CA GLN A 107 4.74 0.73 -5.13
C GLN A 107 4.10 0.70 -6.52
N LEU A 108 3.51 1.83 -6.97
CA LEU A 108 2.89 1.95 -8.28
C LEU A 108 3.90 2.12 -9.42
N ASP A 109 4.99 2.84 -9.17
CA ASP A 109 6.05 3.14 -10.14
C ASP A 109 7.24 2.16 -10.05
N GLY A 110 7.30 1.38 -8.96
CA GLY A 110 8.33 0.39 -8.69
C GLY A 110 8.27 -0.77 -9.68
N VAL A 111 9.45 -1.13 -10.20
CA VAL A 111 9.61 -2.23 -11.15
C VAL A 111 9.36 -3.56 -10.43
N GLU A 112 8.67 -4.48 -11.11
CA GLU A 112 8.40 -5.85 -10.63
C GLU A 112 7.53 -5.93 -9.35
N ARG A 113 6.86 -4.83 -8.99
CA ARG A 113 5.92 -4.81 -7.86
C ARG A 113 4.53 -5.31 -8.26
N GLY A 114 4.14 -5.14 -9.53
CA GLY A 114 2.90 -5.69 -10.06
C GLY A 114 1.63 -4.96 -9.62
N PHE A 115 1.73 -3.78 -8.99
CA PHE A 115 0.57 -2.96 -8.63
C PHE A 115 -0.01 -2.16 -9.81
N SER A 116 0.80 -1.94 -10.85
CA SER A 116 0.40 -1.15 -12.02
C SER A 116 0.07 -2.05 -13.21
N PHE A 117 -0.98 -1.69 -13.94
CA PHE A 117 -1.32 -2.29 -15.24
C PHE A 117 -0.85 -1.41 -16.42
N ARG A 118 -0.11 -0.33 -16.15
CA ARG A 118 0.48 0.53 -17.20
C ARG A 118 1.67 -0.13 -17.90
N ARG A 119 2.36 -1.01 -17.18
CA ARG A 119 3.47 -1.83 -17.64
C ARG A 119 3.10 -3.29 -17.39
N ASP A 120 3.61 -4.18 -18.24
CA ASP A 120 3.47 -5.62 -18.03
C ASP A 120 4.58 -6.08 -17.09
N GLU A 121 4.20 -6.52 -15.89
CA GLU A 121 5.11 -6.87 -14.80
C GLU A 121 4.67 -8.18 -14.15
N PRO A 122 5.54 -8.88 -13.40
CA PRO A 122 5.12 -9.99 -12.55
C PRO A 122 3.90 -9.62 -11.70
N LEU A 123 2.92 -10.52 -11.66
CA LEU A 123 1.70 -10.33 -10.88
C LEU A 123 1.97 -10.65 -9.40
N ASP A 124 2.72 -9.79 -8.73
CA ASP A 124 3.10 -9.91 -7.32
C ASP A 124 2.06 -9.24 -6.40
N MET A 125 1.95 -7.92 -6.44
CA MET A 125 1.03 -7.10 -5.61
C MET A 125 1.22 -7.20 -4.09
N ARG A 126 2.33 -7.79 -3.60
CA ARG A 126 2.66 -7.73 -2.17
C ARG A 126 3.38 -6.42 -1.84
N MET A 127 2.97 -5.81 -0.74
CA MET A 127 3.73 -4.71 -0.15
C MET A 127 5.04 -5.23 0.48
N ASP A 128 4.97 -6.36 1.18
CA ASP A 128 6.15 -7.09 1.66
C ASP A 128 6.44 -8.28 0.75
N GLN A 129 7.50 -8.20 -0.07
CA GLN A 129 7.87 -9.27 -0.99
C GLN A 129 8.64 -10.42 -0.31
N SER A 130 9.03 -10.28 0.97
CA SER A 130 9.77 -11.29 1.72
C SER A 130 8.87 -12.43 2.25
N THR A 131 7.56 -12.23 2.27
CA THR A 131 6.59 -13.15 2.87
C THR A 131 5.28 -13.17 2.08
N GLY A 132 4.41 -14.14 2.37
CA GLY A 132 3.07 -14.24 1.79
C GLY A 132 3.03 -14.74 0.34
N ALA A 133 1.81 -15.01 -0.13
CA ALA A 133 1.53 -15.47 -1.48
C ALA A 133 1.39 -14.28 -2.44
N THR A 134 1.93 -14.41 -3.67
CA THR A 134 1.72 -13.41 -4.72
C THR A 134 0.27 -13.40 -5.21
N ALA A 135 -0.15 -12.35 -5.90
CA ALA A 135 -1.43 -12.32 -6.61
C ALA A 135 -1.50 -13.42 -7.69
N ALA A 136 -0.38 -13.78 -8.32
CA ALA A 136 -0.32 -14.93 -9.23
C ALA A 136 -0.60 -16.26 -8.50
N ASP A 137 -0.04 -16.46 -7.31
CA ASP A 137 -0.32 -17.64 -6.48
C ASP A 137 -1.79 -17.69 -6.06
N LEU A 138 -2.34 -16.56 -5.60
CA LEU A 138 -3.75 -16.44 -5.26
C LEU A 138 -4.63 -16.81 -6.47
N ILE A 139 -4.36 -16.23 -7.64
CA ILE A 139 -5.11 -16.51 -8.86
C ILE A 139 -4.95 -17.96 -9.30
N ARG A 140 -3.82 -18.63 -9.04
CA ARG A 140 -3.66 -20.05 -9.36
C ARG A 140 -4.64 -20.91 -8.56
N ASP A 141 -4.79 -20.62 -7.26
CA ASP A 141 -5.38 -21.57 -6.31
C ASP A 141 -6.82 -21.23 -5.89
N ILE A 142 -7.23 -19.96 -5.91
CA ILE A 142 -8.56 -19.50 -5.43
C ILE A 142 -9.73 -20.12 -6.22
N SER A 143 -10.86 -20.47 -5.60
CA SER A 143 -12.02 -20.99 -6.35
C SER A 143 -12.67 -19.90 -7.24
N GLU A 144 -13.44 -20.29 -8.27
CA GLU A 144 -14.19 -19.31 -9.10
C GLU A 144 -15.15 -18.47 -8.24
N GLN A 145 -15.81 -19.11 -7.28
CA GLN A 145 -16.76 -18.47 -6.38
C GLN A 145 -16.05 -17.48 -5.46
N ASP A 146 -15.00 -17.91 -4.76
CA ASP A 146 -14.26 -17.04 -3.85
C ASP A 146 -13.60 -15.87 -4.59
N LEU A 147 -13.13 -16.08 -5.83
CA LEU A 147 -12.60 -15.02 -6.67
C LEU A 147 -13.68 -14.01 -7.08
N ALA A 148 -14.88 -14.48 -7.43
CA ALA A 148 -16.00 -13.60 -7.74
C ALA A 148 -16.41 -12.77 -6.51
N ASP A 149 -16.45 -13.39 -5.33
CA ASP A 149 -16.81 -12.72 -4.08
C ASP A 149 -15.74 -11.69 -3.68
N LEU A 150 -14.45 -12.02 -3.87
CA LEU A 150 -13.32 -11.10 -3.65
C LEU A 150 -13.42 -9.87 -4.56
N ILE A 151 -13.60 -10.08 -5.88
CA ILE A 151 -13.72 -8.98 -6.86
C ILE A 151 -14.95 -8.12 -6.58
N PHE A 152 -16.08 -8.73 -6.18
CA PHE A 152 -17.29 -7.99 -5.85
C PHE A 152 -17.10 -7.15 -4.57
N LYS A 153 -16.60 -7.78 -3.50
CA LYS A 153 -16.49 -7.15 -2.18
C LYS A 153 -15.46 -6.03 -2.15
N TYR A 154 -14.28 -6.25 -2.71
CA TYR A 154 -13.17 -5.30 -2.62
C TYR A 154 -12.97 -4.44 -3.88
N GLY A 155 -13.45 -4.90 -5.03
CA GLY A 155 -13.39 -4.15 -6.29
C GLY A 155 -14.68 -3.44 -6.66
N GLU A 156 -15.78 -3.67 -5.91
CA GLU A 156 -17.11 -3.11 -6.18
C GLU A 156 -17.63 -3.37 -7.62
N GLU A 157 -17.14 -4.44 -8.26
CA GLU A 157 -17.38 -4.71 -9.68
C GLU A 157 -18.57 -5.67 -9.88
N ARG A 158 -19.66 -5.15 -10.45
CA ARG A 158 -20.90 -5.90 -10.74
C ARG A 158 -20.72 -7.09 -11.69
N HIS A 159 -19.72 -7.06 -12.55
CA HIS A 159 -19.37 -8.14 -13.47
C HIS A 159 -18.39 -9.15 -12.86
N SER A 160 -18.20 -9.14 -11.53
CA SER A 160 -17.27 -10.01 -10.79
C SER A 160 -17.34 -11.48 -11.20
N ARG A 161 -18.53 -12.08 -11.27
CA ARG A 161 -18.72 -13.48 -11.70
C ARG A 161 -18.20 -13.76 -13.11
N ARG A 162 -18.41 -12.82 -14.03
CA ARG A 162 -17.94 -12.93 -15.42
C ARG A 162 -16.43 -12.80 -15.52
N ILE A 163 -15.85 -11.90 -14.73
CA ILE A 163 -14.39 -11.71 -14.64
C ILE A 163 -13.74 -12.95 -14.01
N ALA A 164 -14.26 -13.42 -12.87
CA ALA A 164 -13.75 -14.60 -12.16
C ALA A 164 -13.76 -15.84 -13.07
N ARG A 165 -14.87 -16.09 -13.78
CA ARG A 165 -14.94 -17.17 -14.77
C ARG A 165 -13.87 -17.05 -15.84
N ALA A 166 -13.71 -15.86 -16.43
CA ALA A 166 -12.71 -15.64 -17.48
C ALA A 166 -11.27 -15.89 -16.97
N ILE A 167 -10.97 -15.51 -15.72
CA ILE A 167 -9.68 -15.79 -15.08
C ILE A 167 -9.50 -17.30 -14.85
N VAL A 168 -10.51 -17.98 -14.32
CA VAL A 168 -10.46 -19.43 -14.03
C VAL A 168 -10.36 -20.27 -15.31
N ASP A 169 -11.10 -19.91 -16.35
CA ASP A 169 -11.01 -20.59 -17.64
C ASP A 169 -9.62 -20.37 -18.26
N THR A 170 -9.11 -19.14 -18.24
CA THR A 170 -7.76 -18.85 -18.77
C THR A 170 -6.68 -19.59 -18.00
N ARG A 171 -6.71 -19.61 -16.67
CA ARG A 171 -5.66 -20.25 -15.86
C ARG A 171 -5.62 -21.78 -16.01
N ARG A 172 -6.73 -22.41 -16.43
CA ARG A 172 -6.78 -23.84 -16.75
C ARG A 172 -5.99 -24.18 -18.01
N GLU A 173 -5.89 -23.23 -18.95
CA GLU A 173 -5.16 -23.39 -20.21
C GLU A 173 -3.72 -22.89 -20.09
N MET A 174 -3.50 -21.77 -19.41
CA MET A 174 -2.19 -21.14 -19.29
C MET A 174 -2.05 -20.38 -17.96
N PRO A 175 -0.93 -20.52 -17.22
CA PRO A 175 -0.70 -19.76 -15.99
C PRO A 175 -0.79 -18.24 -16.21
N VAL A 176 -1.53 -17.55 -15.34
CA VAL A 176 -1.61 -16.08 -15.30
C VAL A 176 -0.51 -15.56 -14.37
N ARG A 177 0.54 -14.99 -14.95
CA ARG A 177 1.78 -14.61 -14.26
C ARG A 177 2.09 -13.12 -14.30
N THR A 178 1.45 -12.36 -15.19
CA THR A 178 1.75 -10.93 -15.37
C THR A 178 0.52 -10.05 -15.27
N THR A 179 0.74 -8.78 -14.90
CA THR A 179 -0.32 -7.76 -14.81
C THR A 179 -1.01 -7.53 -16.15
N GLY A 180 -0.27 -7.56 -17.27
CA GLY A 180 -0.81 -7.42 -18.61
C GLY A 180 -1.70 -8.59 -19.04
N GLN A 181 -1.35 -9.83 -18.66
CA GLN A 181 -2.21 -11.00 -18.87
C GLN A 181 -3.53 -10.84 -18.11
N LEU A 182 -3.46 -10.50 -16.81
CA LEU A 182 -4.66 -10.29 -16.00
C LEU A 182 -5.54 -9.17 -16.57
N ALA A 183 -4.94 -8.02 -16.90
CA ALA A 183 -5.65 -6.89 -17.49
C ALA A 183 -6.33 -7.27 -18.82
N ALA A 184 -5.67 -8.06 -19.67
CA ALA A 184 -6.23 -8.52 -20.93
C ALA A 184 -7.44 -9.46 -20.71
N ILE A 185 -7.38 -10.35 -19.71
CA ILE A 185 -8.50 -11.22 -19.35
C ILE A 185 -9.69 -10.40 -18.88
N VAL A 186 -9.48 -9.50 -17.91
CA VAL A 186 -10.53 -8.62 -17.37
C VAL A 186 -11.17 -7.81 -18.50
N ARG A 187 -10.36 -7.20 -19.37
CA ARG A 187 -10.86 -6.40 -20.50
C ARG A 187 -11.73 -7.21 -21.47
N ARG A 188 -11.40 -8.47 -21.75
CA ARG A 188 -12.24 -9.35 -22.59
C ARG A 188 -13.52 -9.79 -21.89
N ALA A 189 -13.48 -9.90 -20.56
CA ALA A 189 -14.64 -10.24 -19.75
C ALA A 189 -15.63 -9.08 -19.63
N MET A 190 -15.22 -7.83 -19.79
CA MET A 190 -16.15 -6.70 -19.69
C MET A 190 -17.11 -6.63 -20.90
N PRO A 191 -18.39 -6.22 -20.69
CA PRO A 191 -19.29 -5.95 -21.81
C PRO A 191 -18.70 -4.87 -22.71
N LYS A 192 -18.72 -5.09 -24.03
CA LYS A 192 -18.48 -4.00 -24.97
C LYS A 192 -19.56 -2.95 -24.74
N ARG A 193 -19.20 -1.70 -24.44
CA ARG A 193 -20.15 -0.58 -24.49
C ARG A 193 -20.81 -0.63 -25.87
N GLY A 194 -22.09 -0.99 -25.92
CA GLY A 194 -22.88 -0.87 -27.13
C GLY A 194 -22.86 0.58 -27.58
N TRP A 195 -22.93 0.81 -28.90
CA TRP A 195 -23.18 2.13 -29.44
C TRP A 195 -24.39 2.74 -28.73
N GLN A 196 -24.18 3.80 -27.97
CA GLN A 196 -25.29 4.66 -27.55
C GLN A 196 -25.76 5.36 -28.82
N ARG A 197 -26.95 4.97 -29.31
CA ARG A 197 -27.69 5.81 -30.26
C ARG A 197 -27.96 7.13 -29.55
N ILE A 198 -27.30 8.19 -30.01
CA ILE A 198 -27.72 9.57 -29.81
C ILE A 198 -29.01 9.77 -30.62
#